data_AF-A0A6J6ICT7-F1
#
_entry.id   AF-A0A6J6ICT7-F1
#
_cell.length_a   1.000
_cell.length_b   1.000
_cell.length_c   1.000
_cell.angle_alpha   90.00
_cell.angle_beta   90.00
_cell.angle_gamma   90.00
#
_symmetry.space_group_name_H-M   'P 1'
#
loop_
_entity.id
_entity.type
_entity.pdbx_description
1 polymer ?
#
loop_
_entity_poly.entity_id
_entity_poly.type
_entity_poly.pdbx_seq_one_letter_code
_entity_poly.pdbx_strand_id
1 'polypeptide(L)'
;MHLNGVAELIDVPILITHGANDRQINVKYAHQTFDAITKSPKKDMHIFDEPEGGTEHISIDNLAFVAGYNADWAAETFAELKAGKLK
;
A
#
# COMPACT_ATOMS: atom_id res chain seq x y z
N MET A 1 -13.65 5.22 9.15
CA MET A 1 -13.60 5.98 7.89
C MET A 1 -13.24 5.02 6.78
N HIS A 2 -13.87 5.09 5.59
CA HIS A 2 -13.63 4.15 4.48
C HIS A 2 -13.66 4.90 3.13
N LEU A 3 -13.10 4.28 2.08
CA LEU A 3 -13.11 4.80 0.71
C LEU A 3 -14.16 4.15 -0.21
N ASN A 4 -15.13 3.42 0.35
CA ASN A 4 -16.20 2.79 -0.43
C ASN A 4 -16.93 3.81 -1.31
N GLY A 5 -17.09 3.50 -2.60
CA GLY A 5 -17.76 4.35 -3.59
C GLY A 5 -16.93 5.54 -4.09
N VAL A 6 -15.68 5.66 -3.65
CA VAL A 6 -14.72 6.63 -4.21
C VAL A 6 -13.36 6.03 -4.54
N ALA A 7 -13.01 4.84 -4.04
CA ALA A 7 -11.73 4.19 -4.32
C ALA A 7 -11.54 3.86 -5.81
N GLU A 8 -12.64 3.63 -6.54
CA GLU A 8 -12.64 3.44 -7.99
C GLU A 8 -12.24 4.70 -8.77
N LEU A 9 -12.21 5.87 -8.11
CA LEU A 9 -11.77 7.13 -8.71
C LEU A 9 -10.25 7.30 -8.64
N ILE A 10 -9.53 6.46 -7.90
CA ILE A 10 -8.07 6.50 -7.81
C ILE A 10 -7.49 6.05 -9.15
N ASP A 11 -6.97 6.99 -9.91
CA ASP A 11 -6.43 6.86 -11.26
C ASP A 11 -4.91 7.12 -11.35
N VAL A 12 -4.25 7.22 -10.20
CA VAL A 12 -2.79 7.35 -10.07
C VAL A 12 -2.17 6.08 -9.46
N PRO A 13 -0.86 5.86 -9.60
CA PRO A 13 -0.19 4.78 -8.88
C PRO A 13 -0.46 4.83 -7.38
N ILE A 14 -0.70 3.67 -6.77
CA ILE A 14 -1.02 3.55 -5.35
C ILE A 14 -0.37 2.31 -4.74
N LEU A 15 0.20 2.50 -3.55
CA LEU A 15 0.71 1.45 -2.69
C LEU A 15 -0.12 1.42 -1.40
N ILE A 16 -0.62 0.23 -1.05
CA ILE A 16 -1.24 -0.02 0.26
C ILE A 16 -0.28 -0.87 1.09
N THR A 17 0.20 -0.34 2.21
CA THR A 17 0.94 -1.12 3.19
C THR A 17 0.13 -1.31 4.46
N HIS A 18 0.16 -2.51 5.02
CA HIS A 18 -0.60 -2.84 6.22
C HIS A 18 0.08 -3.94 7.03
N GLY A 19 0.06 -3.84 8.36
CA GLY A 19 0.55 -4.90 9.23
C GLY A 19 -0.49 -6.01 9.41
N ALA A 20 -0.11 -7.28 9.24
CA ALA A 20 -1.02 -8.42 9.35
C ALA A 20 -1.70 -8.51 10.72
N ASN A 21 -1.00 -8.08 11.78
CA ASN A 21 -1.45 -8.08 13.17
C ASN A 21 -1.87 -6.68 13.66
N ASP A 22 -2.26 -5.76 12.77
CA ASP A 22 -2.84 -4.48 13.18
C ASP A 22 -4.17 -4.69 13.93
N ARG A 23 -4.12 -4.51 15.25
CA ARG A 23 -5.26 -4.65 16.17
C ARG A 23 -6.18 -3.42 16.20
N GLN A 24 -5.74 -2.28 15.67
CA GLN A 24 -6.55 -1.06 15.59
C GLN A 24 -7.38 -1.04 14.30
N ILE A 25 -6.77 -1.41 13.18
CA ILE A 25 -7.41 -1.43 11.86
C ILE A 25 -7.21 -2.83 11.25
N ASN A 26 -8.29 -3.59 11.17
CA ASN A 26 -8.24 -4.94 10.63
C ASN A 26 -7.78 -4.94 9.15
N VAL A 27 -6.83 -5.82 8.83
CA VAL A 27 -6.24 -5.99 7.48
C VAL A 27 -7.26 -6.19 6.37
N LYS A 28 -8.45 -6.71 6.67
CA LYS A 28 -9.55 -6.85 5.68
C LYS A 28 -9.91 -5.53 4.99
N TYR A 29 -9.71 -4.39 5.66
CA TYR A 29 -10.02 -3.08 5.08
C TYR A 29 -8.98 -2.65 4.03
N ALA A 30 -7.73 -3.10 4.16
CA ALA A 30 -6.71 -2.94 3.14
C ALA A 30 -7.11 -3.72 1.87
N HIS A 31 -7.48 -4.99 2.03
CA HIS A 31 -7.99 -5.83 0.93
C HIS A 31 -9.23 -5.22 0.27
N GLN A 32 -10.23 -4.82 1.06
CA GLN A 32 -11.45 -4.19 0.55
C GLN A 32 -11.16 -2.93 -0.29
N THR A 33 -10.23 -2.08 0.18
CA THR A 33 -9.85 -0.87 -0.55
C THR A 33 -9.07 -1.22 -1.81
N PHE A 34 -8.14 -2.17 -1.73
CA PHE A 34 -7.37 -2.66 -2.86
C PHE A 34 -8.28 -3.18 -3.97
N ASP A 35 -9.27 -4.01 -3.63
CA ASP A 35 -10.21 -4.59 -4.59
C ASP A 35 -11.10 -3.54 -5.25
N ALA A 36 -11.48 -2.49 -4.52
CA ALA A 36 -12.31 -1.39 -5.03
C ALA A 36 -11.58 -0.47 -6.01
N ILE A 37 -10.24 -0.43 -6.01
CA ILE A 37 -9.46 0.39 -6.94
C ILE A 37 -9.35 -0.30 -8.29
N THR A 38 -9.97 0.29 -9.32
CA THR A 38 -10.04 -0.29 -10.68
C THR A 38 -9.32 0.52 -11.75
N LYS A 39 -9.01 1.81 -11.50
CA LYS A 39 -8.45 2.72 -12.52
C LYS A 39 -6.96 2.96 -12.40
N SER A 40 -6.36 2.62 -11.27
CA SER A 40 -4.94 2.90 -11.03
C SER A 40 -4.05 2.17 -12.05
N PRO A 41 -3.07 2.86 -12.67
CA PRO A 41 -2.15 2.25 -13.62
C PRO A 41 -1.09 1.36 -12.97
N LYS A 42 -0.91 1.47 -11.65
CA LYS A 42 -0.06 0.60 -10.83
C LYS A 42 -0.63 0.52 -9.44
N LYS A 43 -1.16 -0.66 -9.08
CA LYS A 43 -1.85 -0.90 -7.81
C LYS A 43 -1.15 -2.05 -7.09
N ASP A 44 -0.38 -1.71 -6.06
CA ASP A 44 0.37 -2.67 -5.26
C ASP A 44 -0.09 -2.66 -3.81
N MET A 45 0.01 -3.83 -3.17
CA MET A 45 -0.27 -3.99 -1.75
C MET A 45 0.74 -4.93 -1.13
N HIS A 46 1.26 -4.55 0.03
CA HIS A 46 2.14 -5.38 0.84
C HIS A 46 1.61 -5.51 2.24
N ILE A 47 1.39 -6.75 2.66
CA ILE A 47 0.99 -7.08 4.03
C ILE A 47 2.24 -7.54 4.76
N PHE A 48 2.71 -6.72 5.69
CA PHE A 48 3.87 -7.03 6.53
C PHE A 48 3.48 -8.05 7.59
N ASP A 49 4.23 -9.15 7.67
CA ASP A 49 4.00 -10.24 8.62
C ASP A 49 5.32 -10.85 9.11
N GLU A 50 5.25 -11.82 10.00
CA GLU A 50 6.42 -12.57 10.45
C GLU A 50 7.02 -13.42 9.31
N PRO A 51 8.35 -13.51 9.16
CA PRO A 51 9.41 -12.95 10.03
C PRO A 51 9.95 -11.57 9.59
N GLU A 52 9.31 -10.91 8.62
CA GLU A 52 9.75 -9.63 8.06
C GLU A 52 9.62 -8.48 9.09
N GLY A 53 8.62 -8.57 9.96
CA GLY A 53 8.26 -7.52 10.91
C GLY A 53 7.53 -6.35 10.23
N GLY A 54 7.06 -5.40 11.04
CA GLY A 54 6.15 -4.35 10.57
C GLY A 54 4.69 -4.78 10.63
N THR A 55 4.39 -5.87 11.37
CA THR A 55 3.09 -6.52 11.45
C THR A 55 2.08 -5.74 12.31
N GLU A 56 2.56 -4.82 13.15
CA GLU A 56 1.70 -4.06 14.07
C GLU A 56 1.13 -2.78 13.44
N HIS A 57 0.25 -2.10 14.17
CA HIS A 57 -0.30 -0.81 13.74
C HIS A 57 0.82 0.17 13.36
N ILE A 58 0.69 0.82 12.20
CA ILE A 58 1.69 1.69 11.57
C ILE A 58 3.07 1.06 11.41
N SER A 59 3.18 -0.27 11.47
CA SER A 59 4.43 -1.01 11.46
C SER A 59 5.37 -0.61 12.60
N ILE A 60 4.82 -0.27 13.77
CA ILE A 60 5.57 0.27 14.93
C ILE A 60 6.71 -0.66 15.39
N ASP A 61 6.60 -1.95 15.12
CA ASP A 61 7.58 -2.98 15.42
C ASP A 61 8.77 -3.03 14.44
N ASN A 62 8.65 -2.46 13.24
CA ASN A 62 9.74 -2.37 12.26
C ASN A 62 9.66 -1.12 11.34
N LEU A 63 9.43 0.06 11.92
CA LEU A 63 9.16 1.31 11.20
C LEU A 63 10.21 1.68 10.15
N ALA A 64 11.50 1.54 10.48
CA ALA A 64 12.57 1.98 9.58
C ALA A 64 12.63 1.13 8.30
N PHE A 65 12.39 -0.18 8.43
CA PHE A 65 12.33 -1.08 7.29
C PHE A 65 11.14 -0.76 6.38
N VAL A 66 9.93 -0.63 6.95
CA VAL A 66 8.72 -0.30 6.18
C VAL A 66 8.83 1.08 5.53
N ALA A 67 9.45 2.05 6.20
CA ALA A 67 9.73 3.36 5.60
C ALA A 67 10.67 3.25 4.39
N GLY A 68 11.70 2.39 4.46
CA GLY A 68 12.59 2.09 3.34
C GLY A 68 11.84 1.45 2.17
N TYR A 69 11.05 0.40 2.42
CA TYR A 69 10.21 -0.25 1.42
C TYR A 69 9.30 0.76 0.68
N ASN A 70 8.61 1.61 1.44
CA ASN A 70 7.73 2.64 0.85
C ASN A 70 8.51 3.64 -0.01
N ALA A 71 9.71 4.04 0.43
CA ALA A 71 10.56 4.98 -0.29
C ALA A 71 11.09 4.38 -1.60
N ASP A 72 11.53 3.11 -1.57
CA ASP A 72 12.01 2.40 -2.74
C ASP A 72 10.89 2.22 -3.77
N TRP A 73 9.70 1.78 -3.35
CA TRP A 73 8.54 1.65 -4.23
C TRP A 73 8.17 3.00 -4.89
N ALA A 74 8.20 4.09 -4.12
CA ALA A 74 7.93 5.42 -4.64
C ALA A 74 8.98 5.82 -5.69
N ALA A 75 10.27 5.62 -5.40
CA ALA A 75 11.36 5.94 -6.31
C ALA A 75 11.26 5.17 -7.63
N GLU A 76 10.98 3.86 -7.56
CA GLU A 76 10.78 3.01 -8.74
C GLU A 76 9.57 3.46 -9.56
N THR A 77 8.44 3.73 -8.89
CA THR A 77 7.20 4.18 -9.55
C THR A 77 7.39 5.52 -10.25
N PHE A 78 8.08 6.48 -9.63
CA PHE A 78 8.43 7.74 -10.30
C PHE A 78 9.38 7.54 -11.48
N ALA A 79 10.32 6.61 -11.40
CA ALA A 79 11.19 6.27 -12.53
C ALA A 79 10.39 5.66 -13.70
N GLU A 80 9.41 4.80 -13.42
CA GLU A 80 8.51 4.21 -14.41
C GLU A 80 7.60 5.25 -15.08
N LEU A 81 7.02 6.16 -14.30
CA LEU A 81 6.25 7.31 -14.82
C LEU A 81 7.12 8.18 -15.74
N LYS A 82 8.34 8.53 -15.30
CA LYS A 82 9.28 9.33 -16.11
C LYS A 82 9.67 8.63 -17.41
N ALA A 83 9.76 7.29 -17.38
CA ALA A 83 10.04 6.47 -18.55
C ALA A 83 8.80 6.24 -19.44
N GLY A 84 7.62 6.76 -19.08
CA GLY A 84 6.37 6.56 -19.82
C GLY A 84 5.85 5.12 -19.80
N LYS A 85 6.27 4.32 -18.82
CA LYS A 85 5.86 2.91 -18.67
C LYS A 85 4.49 2.77 -18.01
N LEU A 86 4.11 3.74 -17.19
CA LEU A 86 2.80 3.86 -16.56
C LEU A 86 2.08 5.05 -17.22
N LYS A 87 0.78 4.91 -17.45
CA LYS A 87 -0.06 5.90 -18.15
C LYS A 87 -1.19 6.38 -17.26
#